data_AF-A0A6B4HII6-F1
#
_entry.id   AF-A0A6B4HII6-F1
#
_cell.length_a   1.000
_cell.length_b   1.000
_cell.length_c   1.000
_cell.angle_alpha   90.00
_cell.angle_beta   90.00
_cell.angle_gamma   90.00
#
_symmetry.space_group_name_H-M   'P 1'
#
loop_
_entity.id
_entity.type
_entity.pdbx_description
1 polymer ?
#
loop_
_entity_poly.entity_id
_entity_poly.type
_entity_poly.pdbx_seq_one_letter_code
_entity_poly.pdbx_strand_id
1 'polypeptide(L)'
;MLNIIVTKHAINRYISRILSDGEKVNITKIEEDLIDIALNGQLITKKKMINEENSWKKVIQYDGITILVIEKKCSLVIITCLGDNTTHKWYKTQKLKDQRRLY
;
A
#
# COMPACT_ATOMS: atom_id res chain seq x y z
N MET A 1 13.12 -16.22 10.46
CA MET A 1 12.59 -14.89 10.84
C MET A 1 12.22 -14.18 9.55
N LEU A 2 10.98 -13.69 9.41
CA LEU A 2 10.53 -13.00 8.21
C LEU A 2 11.10 -11.57 8.21
N ASN A 3 11.86 -11.19 7.18
CA ASN A 3 12.40 -9.83 7.07
C ASN A 3 11.37 -8.91 6.39
N ILE A 4 10.81 -7.94 7.13
CA ILE A 4 9.82 -7.00 6.59
C ILE A 4 10.50 -5.67 6.32
N ILE A 5 10.36 -5.17 5.10
CA ILE A 5 11.00 -3.94 4.64
C ILE A 5 9.89 -2.96 4.25
N VAL A 6 9.84 -1.83 4.93
CA VAL A 6 8.97 -0.70 4.56
C VAL A 6 9.74 0.25 3.66
N THR A 7 9.23 0.50 2.46
CA THR A 7 9.89 1.46 1.56
C THR A 7 9.52 2.89 1.91
N LYS A 8 10.45 3.84 1.67
CA LYS A 8 10.16 5.28 1.76
C LYS A 8 8.96 5.69 0.91
N HIS A 9 8.76 5.02 -0.23
CA HIS A 9 7.58 5.26 -1.07
C HIS A 9 6.28 4.88 -0.37
N ALA A 10 6.24 3.75 0.35
CA ALA A 10 5.06 3.33 1.11
C ALA A 10 4.72 4.34 2.22
N ILE A 11 5.72 4.80 2.97
CA ILE A 11 5.55 5.80 4.04
C ILE A 11 5.00 7.11 3.47
N ASN A 12 5.63 7.65 2.41
CA ASN A 12 5.16 8.88 1.77
C ASN A 12 3.72 8.75 1.26
N ARG A 13 3.37 7.58 0.72
CA ARG A 13 2.01 7.30 0.26
C ARG A 13 1.02 7.25 1.40
N TYR A 14 1.38 6.63 2.52
CA TYR A 14 0.55 6.61 3.72
C TYR A 14 0.26 8.03 4.21
N ILE A 15 1.30 8.85 4.36
CA ILE A 15 1.17 10.27 4.75
C ILE A 15 0.20 11.00 3.81
N SER A 16 0.39 10.87 2.49
CA SER A 16 -0.42 11.60 1.51
C SER A 16 -1.87 11.12 1.34
N ARG A 17 -2.21 9.93 1.87
CA ARG A 17 -3.48 9.24 1.56
C ARG A 17 -4.30 8.88 2.79
N ILE A 18 -3.67 8.79 3.96
CA ILE A 18 -4.30 8.34 5.20
C ILE A 18 -4.32 9.46 6.23
N LEU A 19 -3.21 10.19 6.40
CA LEU A 19 -3.16 11.27 7.39
C LEU A 19 -4.02 12.45 6.95
N SER A 20 -4.80 12.99 7.89
CA SER A 20 -5.58 14.20 7.68
C SER A 20 -4.70 15.45 7.76
N ASP A 21 -5.15 16.54 7.15
CA ASP A 21 -4.48 17.84 7.26
C ASP A 21 -4.34 18.24 8.74
N GLY A 22 -3.10 18.54 9.14
CA GLY A 22 -2.76 18.94 10.51
C GLY A 22 -2.37 17.81 11.46
N GLU A 23 -2.46 16.53 11.04
CA GLU A 23 -1.92 15.42 11.82
C GLU A 23 -0.39 15.46 11.87
N LYS A 24 0.18 15.17 13.04
CA LYS A 24 1.64 15.09 13.20
C LYS A 24 2.17 13.82 12.56
N VAL A 25 3.11 13.97 11.64
CA VAL A 25 3.80 12.85 11.02
C VAL A 25 4.74 12.19 12.03
N ASN A 26 4.49 10.90 12.33
CA ASN A 26 5.39 10.05 13.09
C ASN A 26 5.78 8.84 12.23
N ILE A 27 7.01 8.85 11.70
CA ILE A 27 7.49 7.84 10.75
C ILE A 27 7.53 6.44 11.38
N THR A 28 8.01 6.32 12.62
CA THR A 28 8.10 5.03 13.32
C THR A 28 6.71 4.39 13.46
N LYS A 29 5.72 5.19 13.88
CA LYS A 29 4.34 4.71 13.97
C LYS A 29 3.78 4.28 12.61
N ILE A 30 4.05 5.04 11.55
CA ILE A 30 3.61 4.69 10.19
C ILE A 30 4.25 3.38 9.72
N GLU A 31 5.54 3.16 10.03
CA GLU A 31 6.22 1.90 9.73
C GLU A 31 5.58 0.74 10.49
N GLU A 32 5.30 0.91 11.79
CA GLU A 32 4.60 -0.07 12.62
C GLU A 32 3.20 -0.40 12.06
N ASP A 33 2.40 0.62 11.72
CA ASP A 33 1.08 0.45 11.11
C ASP A 33 1.16 -0.34 9.79
N LEU A 34 2.11 0.01 8.91
CA LEU A 34 2.29 -0.69 7.64
C LEU A 34 2.70 -2.15 7.84
N ILE A 35 3.58 -2.42 8.81
CA ILE A 35 3.98 -3.79 9.18
C ILE A 35 2.79 -4.57 9.73
N ASP A 36 1.99 -3.95 10.60
CA ASP A 36 0.80 -4.57 11.18
C ASP A 36 -0.22 -4.97 10.11
N ILE A 37 -0.52 -4.07 9.16
CA ILE A 37 -1.36 -4.36 7.99
C ILE A 37 -0.81 -5.55 7.20
N ALA A 38 0.52 -5.60 7.01
CA ALA A 38 1.15 -6.66 6.22
C ALA A 38 1.10 -8.05 6.89
N LEU A 39 1.09 -8.08 8.22
CA LEU A 39 1.04 -9.31 9.02
C LEU A 39 -0.38 -9.79 9.31
N ASN A 40 -1.28 -8.86 9.62
CA ASN A 40 -2.62 -9.15 10.15
C ASN A 40 -3.73 -8.89 9.13
N GLY A 41 -3.41 -8.26 8.00
CA GLY A 41 -4.39 -7.91 6.98
C GLY A 41 -4.91 -9.09 6.16
N GLN A 42 -6.12 -8.89 5.63
CA GLN A 42 -6.76 -9.84 4.72
C GLN A 42 -6.11 -9.76 3.33
N LEU A 43 -5.73 -10.92 2.79
CA LEU A 43 -5.27 -11.03 1.42
C LEU A 43 -6.42 -10.80 0.43
N ILE A 44 -6.33 -9.74 -0.37
CA ILE A 44 -7.32 -9.40 -1.41
C ILE A 44 -6.94 -10.04 -2.74
N THR A 45 -5.67 -9.90 -3.14
CA THR A 45 -5.17 -10.41 -4.41
C THR A 45 -3.77 -10.97 -4.25
N LYS A 46 -3.46 -12.07 -4.93
CA LYS A 46 -2.11 -12.64 -5.02
C LYS A 46 -1.79 -12.99 -6.47
N LYS A 47 -0.67 -12.49 -6.98
CA LYS A 47 -0.21 -12.75 -8.36
C LYS A 47 1.27 -13.14 -8.36
N LYS A 48 1.61 -14.23 -9.03
CA LYS A 48 3.00 -14.64 -9.24
C LYS A 48 3.71 -13.63 -10.13
N MET A 49 4.93 -13.23 -9.76
CA MET A 49 5.76 -12.39 -10.63
C MET A 49 6.38 -13.24 -11.74
N ILE A 50 6.34 -12.72 -12.97
CA ILE A 50 6.79 -13.45 -14.16
C ILE A 50 8.32 -13.41 -14.27
N ASN A 51 8.94 -12.31 -13.82
CA ASN A 51 10.37 -12.04 -14.01
C ASN A 51 11.21 -12.24 -12.73
N GLU A 52 10.61 -12.66 -11.61
CA GLU A 52 11.33 -12.98 -10.38
C GLU A 52 10.83 -14.33 -9.84
N GLU A 53 11.73 -15.30 -9.80
CA GLU A 53 11.43 -16.63 -9.29
C GLU A 53 11.00 -16.55 -7.81
N ASN A 54 10.03 -17.37 -7.43
CA ASN A 54 9.51 -17.45 -6.05
C ASN A 54 9.05 -16.11 -5.44
N SER A 55 8.64 -15.16 -6.28
CA SER A 55 8.17 -13.84 -5.85
C SER A 55 6.68 -13.64 -6.15
N TRP A 56 5.95 -13.10 -5.19
CA TRP A 56 4.52 -12.88 -5.26
C TRP A 56 4.18 -11.42 -4.98
N LYS A 57 3.42 -10.83 -5.89
CA LYS A 57 2.77 -9.55 -5.66
C LYS A 57 1.46 -9.80 -4.92
N LYS A 58 1.30 -9.23 -3.73
CA LYS A 58 0.08 -9.33 -2.92
C LYS A 58 -0.53 -7.95 -2.66
N VAL A 59 -1.85 -7.90 -2.65
CA VAL A 59 -2.64 -6.77 -2.15
C VAL A 59 -3.27 -7.21 -0.84
N ILE A 60 -3.01 -6.47 0.23
CA ILE A 60 -3.47 -6.77 1.57
C ILE A 60 -4.28 -5.58 2.07
N GLN A 61 -5.41 -5.83 2.73
CA GLN A 61 -6.26 -4.81 3.32
C GLN A 61 -6.46 -5.08 4.81
N TYR A 62 -6.36 -4.03 5.62
CA TYR A 62 -6.63 -4.09 7.05
C TYR A 62 -7.18 -2.74 7.51
N ASP A 63 -8.24 -2.75 8.30
CA ASP A 63 -8.94 -1.57 8.80
C ASP A 63 -9.18 -0.48 7.74
N GLY A 64 -9.68 -0.88 6.57
CA GLY A 64 -9.95 0.03 5.45
C GLY A 64 -8.73 0.47 4.65
N ILE A 65 -7.50 0.32 5.18
CA ILE A 65 -6.24 0.67 4.49
C ILE A 65 -5.78 -0.49 3.63
N THR A 66 -5.45 -0.21 2.37
CA THR A 66 -4.93 -1.21 1.43
C THR A 66 -3.45 -0.95 1.15
N ILE A 67 -2.63 -1.99 1.21
CA ILE A 67 -1.20 -1.95 0.86
C ILE A 67 -0.89 -2.94 -0.26
N LEU A 68 0.20 -2.65 -0.96
CA LEU A 68 0.79 -3.55 -1.94
C LEU A 68 2.15 -4.02 -1.44
N VAL A 69 2.32 -5.34 -1.40
CA VAL A 69 3.55 -5.98 -0.94
C VAL A 69 4.12 -6.93 -1.98
N ILE A 70 5.44 -7.09 -1.98
CA ILE A 70 6.14 -8.15 -2.70
C ILE A 70 6.66 -9.13 -1.66
N GLU A 71 6.14 -10.35 -1.69
CA GLU A 71 6.65 -11.47 -0.92
C GLU A 71 7.73 -12.18 -1.73
N LYS A 72 8.89 -12.38 -1.10
CA LYS A 72 9.98 -13.25 -1.53
C LYS A 72 10.25 -14.29 -0.45
N LYS A 73 11.04 -15.31 -0.77
CA LYS A 73 11.27 -16.51 0.07
C LYS A 73 11.42 -16.25 1.58
N CYS A 74 12.16 -15.21 1.98
CA CYS A 74 12.35 -14.83 3.38
C CYS A 74 12.10 -13.35 3.68
N SER A 75 11.46 -12.62 2.75
CA SER A 75 11.22 -11.19 2.93
C SER A 75 9.89 -10.72 2.39
N LEU A 76 9.36 -9.68 3.02
CA LEU A 76 8.13 -9.00 2.63
C LEU A 76 8.43 -7.53 2.45
N VAL A 77 8.32 -7.03 1.23
CA VAL A 77 8.61 -5.62 0.92
C VAL A 77 7.31 -4.87 0.70
N ILE A 78 7.03 -3.90 1.57
CA ILE A 78 5.89 -3.01 1.44
C ILE A 78 6.26 -1.89 0.47
N ILE A 79 5.77 -2.01 -0.76
CA ILE A 79 6.17 -1.12 -1.86
C ILE A 79 5.29 0.11 -1.98
N THR A 80 4.00 0.04 -1.59
CA THR A 80 3.12 1.22 -1.60
C THR A 80 1.93 1.05 -0.66
N CYS A 81 1.47 2.16 -0.09
CA CYS A 81 0.14 2.27 0.52
C CYS A 81 -0.84 2.78 -0.54
N LEU A 82 -1.86 1.99 -0.87
CA LEU A 82 -2.88 2.34 -1.86
C LEU A 82 -3.93 3.33 -1.33
N GLY A 83 -3.97 3.55 -0.02
CA GLY A 83 -4.94 4.40 0.66
C GLY A 83 -6.14 3.62 1.18
N ASP A 84 -7.14 4.34 1.65
CA ASP A 84 -8.42 3.80 2.10
C ASP A 84 -9.44 3.68 0.96
N ASN A 85 -10.59 3.05 1.24
CA ASN A 85 -11.70 2.90 0.27
C ASN A 85 -12.18 4.25 -0.31
N THR A 86 -12.01 5.33 0.44
CA THR A 86 -12.35 6.72 0.07
C THR A 86 -11.38 7.30 -0.94
N THR A 87 -10.07 7.11 -0.73
CA THR A 87 -8.99 7.52 -1.63
C THR A 87 -9.05 6.76 -2.96
N HIS A 88 -9.37 5.47 -2.91
CA HIS A 88 -9.50 4.64 -4.11
C HIS A 88 -10.66 5.09 -5.02
N LYS A 89 -11.78 5.55 -4.42
CA LYS A 89 -12.89 6.18 -5.14
C LYS A 89 -12.50 7.55 -5.70
N TRP A 90 -11.86 8.40 -4.91
CA TRP A 90 -11.45 9.75 -5.34
C TRP A 90 -10.49 9.71 -6.55
N TYR A 91 -9.47 8.84 -6.53
CA TYR A 91 -8.53 8.70 -7.65
C TYR A 91 -9.19 8.18 -8.94
N LYS A 92 -10.15 7.25 -8.84
CA LYS A 92 -10.94 6.80 -10.00
C LYS A 92 -11.76 7.95 -10.58
N THR A 93 -12.38 8.78 -9.73
CA THR A 93 -13.18 9.92 -10.16
C THR A 93 -12.33 11.02 -10.81
N GLN A 94 -11.11 11.26 -10.33
CA GLN A 94 -10.19 12.23 -10.95
C GLN A 94 -9.70 11.80 -12.33
N LYS A 95 -9.32 10.51 -12.51
CA LYS A 95 -8.94 9.99 -13.84
C LYS A 95 -10.03 10.15 -14.90
N LEU A 96 -11.29 9.98 -14.51
CA LEU A 96 -12.44 10.18 -15.40
C LEU A 96 -12.66 11.67 -15.76
N LYS A 97 -12.32 12.60 -14.86
CA LYS A 97 -12.41 14.04 -15.11
C LYS A 97 -11.30 14.53 -16.06
N ASP A 98 -10.08 14.04 -15.91
CA ASP A 98 -8.98 14.40 -16.82
C ASP A 98 -9.18 13.85 -18.23
N GLN A 99 -9.75 12.64 -18.38
CA GLN A 99 -10.08 12.10 -19.71
C GLN A 99 -11.19 12.89 -20.41
N ARG A 100 -12.13 13.50 -19.68
CA ARG A 100 -13.20 14.34 -20.26
C ARG A 100 -12.76 15.76 -20.62
N ARG A 101 -11.57 16.20 -20.20
CA ARG A 101 -10.99 17.49 -20.58
C ARG A 101 -10.13 17.43 -21.85
N LEU A 102 -9.84 16.22 -22.33
CA LEU A 102 -9.01 15.98 -23.51
C LEU A 102 -9.84 15.66 -24.78
N TYR A 103 -11.17 15.82 -24.71
CA TYR A 103 -12.10 15.71 -25.84
C TYR A 103 -12.98 16.96 -25.89
#